data_AF-A0A3P7N3C1-F1
#
_entry.id   AF-A0A3P7N3C1-F1
#
_cell.length_a   1.000
_cell.length_b   1.000
_cell.length_c   1.000
_cell.angle_alpha   90.00
_cell.angle_beta   90.00
_cell.angle_gamma   90.00
#
_symmetry.space_group_name_H-M   'P 1'
#
loop_
_entity.id
_entity.type
_entity.pdbx_description
1 polymer ?
#
loop_
_entity_poly.entity_id
_entity_poly.type
_entity_poly.pdbx_seq_one_letter_code
_entity_poly.pdbx_strand_id
1 'polypeptide(L)'
;MASDSLSSLPYRNYATNGELHLSTGFFQRYFETDGSIKEVPILQVTLVKKLAEGSTGYPEACFRLRLSDGLFSYSAVFIAASIESQCATDGFVGNAENGGEIIAVTGLHIQRHCYVGKNGNKSTGKPMLMITAYELLSRGHPIFSLGISHAGDK
;
A
#
# COMPACT_ATOMS: atom_id res chain seq x y z
N MET A 1 13.11 21.77 23.02
CA MET A 1 11.77 21.49 22.46
C MET A 1 11.75 22.02 21.04
N ALA A 2 12.01 21.16 20.05
CA ALA A 2 11.90 21.51 18.65
C ALA A 2 10.57 20.91 18.16
N SER A 3 9.59 21.78 17.94
CA SER A 3 8.39 21.43 17.17
C SER A 3 8.81 21.35 15.72
N ASP A 4 9.24 20.16 15.29
CA ASP A 4 9.42 19.87 13.86
C ASP A 4 8.05 20.05 13.20
N SER A 5 7.93 21.14 12.45
CA SER A 5 6.74 21.43 11.67
C SER A 5 6.56 20.30 10.66
N LEU A 6 5.45 19.56 10.80
CA LEU A 6 4.87 18.67 9.79
C LEU A 6 4.45 19.46 8.54
N SER A 7 5.40 20.14 7.90
CA SER A 7 5.20 21.07 6.79
C SER A 7 5.61 20.43 5.47
N SER A 8 5.03 19.27 5.14
CA SER A 8 5.00 18.83 3.75
C SER A 8 3.66 19.26 3.14
N LEU A 9 3.71 19.92 1.98
CA LEU A 9 2.52 20.29 1.19
C LEU A 9 1.53 19.12 1.00
N PRO A 10 2.00 17.86 0.75
CA PRO A 10 1.13 16.69 0.68
C PRO A 10 0.30 16.46 1.95
N TYR A 11 0.90 16.55 3.14
CA TYR A 11 0.19 16.32 4.40
C TYR A 11 -1.05 17.21 4.56
N ARG A 12 -0.96 18.48 4.14
CA ARG A 12 -2.08 19.44 4.21
C ARG A 12 -3.24 19.11 3.28
N ASN A 13 -2.98 18.43 2.17
CA ASN A 13 -4.02 18.10 1.20
C ASN A 13 -4.91 16.94 1.67
N TYR A 14 -4.40 16.11 2.60
CA TYR A 14 -5.06 14.88 3.04
C TYR A 14 -5.49 14.90 4.51
N ALA A 15 -4.93 15.79 5.33
CA ALA A 15 -5.33 15.92 6.73
C ALA A 15 -6.71 16.59 6.85
N THR A 16 -7.58 16.02 7.69
CA THR A 16 -8.87 16.62 8.07
C THR A 16 -8.74 17.16 9.48
N ASN A 17 -9.04 18.44 9.69
CA ASN A 17 -8.88 19.11 11.00
C ASN A 17 -7.45 19.02 11.58
N GLY A 18 -6.44 18.87 10.73
CA GLY A 18 -5.05 18.70 11.15
C GLY A 18 -4.68 17.27 11.55
N GLU A 19 -5.57 16.30 11.39
CA GLU A 19 -5.31 14.88 11.64
C GLU A 19 -5.31 14.07 10.35
N LEU A 20 -4.36 13.15 10.24
CA LEU A 20 -4.28 12.21 9.13
C LEU A 20 -5.00 10.92 9.52
N HIS A 21 -6.03 10.54 8.76
CA HIS A 21 -6.78 9.31 8.98
C HIS A 21 -6.53 8.34 7.82
N LEU A 22 -6.43 7.05 8.14
CA LEU A 22 -6.42 6.01 7.11
C LEU A 22 -7.80 5.94 6.43
N SER A 23 -7.83 5.54 5.17
CA SER A 23 -9.05 5.30 4.40
C SER A 23 -9.76 4.01 4.84
N THR A 24 -10.27 3.98 6.07
CA THR A 24 -10.87 2.79 6.68
C THR A 24 -11.90 2.09 5.78
N GLY A 25 -11.73 0.78 5.60
CA GLY A 25 -12.59 -0.06 4.76
C GLY A 25 -12.39 0.12 3.25
N PHE A 26 -11.34 0.83 2.83
CA PHE A 26 -11.00 1.01 1.42
C PHE A 26 -10.86 -0.32 0.68
N PHE A 27 -10.13 -1.31 1.24
CA PHE A 27 -9.88 -2.55 0.51
C PHE A 27 -11.18 -3.29 0.16
N GLN A 28 -12.11 -3.38 1.11
CA GLN A 28 -13.42 -3.96 0.87
C GLN A 28 -14.15 -3.25 -0.27
N ARG A 29 -14.31 -1.92 -0.17
CA ARG A 29 -14.98 -1.13 -1.22
C ARG A 29 -14.28 -1.26 -2.57
N TYR A 30 -12.95 -1.26 -2.59
CA TYR A 30 -12.16 -1.36 -3.80
C TYR A 30 -12.41 -2.68 -4.53
N PHE A 31 -12.46 -3.80 -3.81
CA PHE A 31 -12.74 -5.11 -4.41
C PHE A 31 -14.22 -5.31 -4.76
N GLU A 32 -15.16 -4.90 -3.91
CA GLU A 32 -16.61 -4.94 -4.17
C GLU A 32 -16.98 -4.18 -5.45
N THR A 33 -16.35 -3.02 -5.67
CA THR A 33 -16.53 -2.19 -6.86
C THR A 33 -15.59 -2.55 -8.02
N ASP A 34 -14.85 -3.64 -7.90
CA ASP A 34 -14.00 -4.17 -8.96
C ASP A 34 -12.91 -3.19 -9.44
N GLY A 35 -12.41 -2.37 -8.50
CA GLY A 35 -11.37 -1.37 -8.71
C GLY A 35 -11.86 -0.05 -9.30
N SER A 36 -13.18 0.18 -9.39
CA SER A 36 -13.74 1.35 -10.07
C SER A 36 -13.87 2.62 -9.21
N ILE A 37 -13.65 2.53 -7.90
CA ILE A 37 -13.65 3.73 -7.04
C ILE A 37 -12.48 4.66 -7.37
N LYS A 38 -12.75 5.97 -7.38
CA LYS A 38 -11.78 7.03 -7.70
C LYS A 38 -11.18 7.70 -6.46
N GLU A 39 -11.41 7.11 -5.28
CA GLU A 39 -10.81 7.58 -4.03
C GLU A 39 -9.28 7.49 -4.11
N VAL A 40 -8.58 8.48 -3.55
CA VAL A 40 -7.13 8.40 -3.29
C VAL A 40 -6.96 7.88 -1.87
N PRO A 41 -6.69 6.58 -1.66
CA PRO A 41 -6.68 6.03 -0.31
C PRO A 41 -5.42 6.42 0.45
N ILE A 42 -5.61 6.75 1.72
CA ILE A 42 -4.52 6.96 2.67
C ILE A 42 -4.28 5.63 3.40
N LEU A 43 -3.12 5.02 3.17
CA LEU A 43 -2.80 3.67 3.62
C LEU A 43 -1.48 3.64 4.39
N GLN A 44 -1.39 2.74 5.37
CA GLN A 44 -0.16 2.50 6.11
C GLN A 44 0.63 1.34 5.50
N VAL A 45 1.92 1.56 5.25
CA VAL A 45 2.88 0.52 4.88
C VAL A 45 3.26 -0.27 6.14
N THR A 46 2.86 -1.53 6.19
CA THR A 46 3.11 -2.44 7.33
C THR A 46 4.14 -3.53 7.00
N LEU A 47 4.52 -3.67 5.73
CA LEU A 47 5.63 -4.52 5.31
C LEU A 47 6.13 -4.00 3.96
N VAL A 48 7.45 -3.91 3.78
CA VAL A 48 8.10 -3.70 2.49
C VAL A 48 9.14 -4.79 2.25
N LYS A 49 9.17 -5.31 1.02
CA LYS A 49 10.23 -6.20 0.55
C LYS A 49 10.66 -5.77 -0.84
N LYS A 50 11.93 -5.40 -0.99
CA LYS A 50 12.53 -5.21 -2.32
C LYS A 50 12.57 -6.55 -3.05
N LEU A 51 12.13 -6.53 -4.31
CA LEU A 51 12.16 -7.72 -5.16
C LEU A 51 13.51 -7.79 -5.87
N ALA A 52 14.09 -8.98 -5.93
CA ALA A 52 15.21 -9.20 -6.81
C ALA A 52 14.70 -9.29 -8.26
N GLU A 53 15.48 -8.80 -9.22
CA GLU A 53 15.14 -8.92 -10.64
C GLU A 53 14.80 -10.38 -10.99
N GLY A 54 13.68 -10.58 -11.71
CA GLY A 54 13.22 -11.91 -12.13
C GLY A 54 12.62 -12.80 -11.02
N SER A 55 12.62 -12.39 -9.75
CA SER A 55 12.26 -13.27 -8.61
C SER A 55 10.77 -13.58 -8.44
N THR A 56 9.89 -12.83 -9.09
CA THR A 56 8.43 -12.94 -8.89
C THR A 56 7.64 -13.27 -10.15
N GLY A 57 8.31 -13.36 -11.31
CA GLY A 57 7.63 -13.44 -12.61
C GLY A 57 6.91 -12.15 -13.03
N TYR A 58 7.10 -11.05 -12.28
CA TYR A 58 6.51 -9.73 -12.55
C TYR A 58 7.64 -8.72 -12.79
N PRO A 59 8.18 -8.62 -14.01
CA PRO A 59 9.34 -7.76 -14.31
C PRO A 59 9.04 -6.27 -14.10
N GLU A 60 7.77 -5.89 -14.17
CA GLU A 60 7.30 -4.52 -13.93
C GLU A 60 7.25 -4.12 -12.45
N ALA A 61 7.62 -5.01 -11.51
CA ALA A 61 7.50 -4.75 -10.08
C ALA A 61 8.86 -4.72 -9.35
N CYS A 62 9.11 -3.65 -8.58
CA CYS A 62 10.37 -3.46 -7.83
C CYS A 62 10.22 -3.74 -6.32
N PHE A 63 9.02 -3.57 -5.75
CA PHE A 63 8.73 -3.88 -4.34
C PHE A 63 7.43 -4.68 -4.21
N ARG A 64 7.36 -5.47 -3.14
CA ARG A 64 6.11 -6.03 -2.62
C ARG A 64 5.81 -5.40 -1.26
N LEU A 65 4.58 -4.94 -1.09
CA LEU A 65 4.10 -4.31 0.13
C LEU A 65 3.02 -5.15 0.83
N ARG A 66 2.89 -4.91 2.13
CA ARG A 66 1.62 -5.06 2.86
C ARG A 66 1.13 -3.69 3.26
N LEU A 67 -0.10 -3.37 2.88
CA LEU A 67 -0.76 -2.12 3.23
C LEU A 67 -1.92 -2.39 4.19
N SER A 68 -2.19 -1.45 5.09
CA SER A 68 -3.33 -1.44 5.99
C SER A 68 -4.17 -0.18 5.76
N ASP A 69 -5.50 -0.36 5.69
CA ASP A 69 -6.46 0.75 5.69
C ASP A 69 -6.98 1.06 7.11
N GLY A 70 -6.47 0.36 8.14
CA GLY A 70 -6.91 0.47 9.53
C GLY A 70 -7.96 -0.56 9.94
N LEU A 71 -8.73 -1.09 8.99
CA LEU A 71 -9.69 -2.19 9.21
C LEU A 71 -9.21 -3.49 8.54
N PHE A 72 -8.70 -3.39 7.33
CA PHE A 72 -8.19 -4.49 6.53
C PHE A 72 -6.72 -4.30 6.19
N SER A 73 -6.01 -5.42 6.01
CA SER A 73 -4.68 -5.44 5.44
C SER A 73 -4.63 -6.26 4.15
N TYR A 74 -3.84 -5.80 3.18
CA TYR A 74 -3.65 -6.45 1.88
C TYR A 74 -2.17 -6.62 1.54
N SER A 75 -1.77 -7.84 1.14
CA SER A 75 -0.36 -8.25 1.01
C SER A 75 0.06 -8.66 -0.40
N ALA A 76 -0.85 -8.55 -1.37
CA ALA A 76 -0.57 -8.71 -2.79
C ALA A 76 -0.45 -7.33 -3.47
N VAL A 77 0.16 -6.36 -2.78
CA VAL A 77 0.42 -5.01 -3.30
C VAL A 77 1.85 -4.95 -3.83
N PHE A 78 2.03 -4.38 -5.00
CA PHE A 78 3.32 -4.24 -5.68
C PHE A 78 3.50 -2.79 -6.13
N ILE A 79 4.76 -2.37 -6.23
CA ILE A 79 5.13 -1.06 -6.76
C ILE A 79 5.72 -1.25 -8.15
N ALA A 80 5.28 -0.42 -9.10
CA ALA A 80 5.80 -0.41 -10.47
C ALA A 80 7.27 0.01 -10.51
N ALA A 81 8.08 -0.66 -11.34
CA ALA A 81 9.49 -0.37 -11.52
C ALA A 81 9.75 1.08 -12.00
N SER A 82 8.80 1.67 -12.73
CA SER A 82 8.86 3.06 -13.18
C SER A 82 8.97 4.10 -12.05
N ILE A 83 8.58 3.75 -10.82
CA ILE A 83 8.67 4.62 -9.64
C ILE A 83 9.67 4.08 -8.58
N GLU A 84 10.57 3.16 -8.96
CA GLU A 84 11.59 2.62 -8.05
C GLU A 84 12.52 3.71 -7.49
N SER A 85 12.91 4.68 -8.30
CA SER A 85 13.80 5.78 -7.88
C SER A 85 13.17 6.64 -6.78
N GLN A 86 11.86 6.88 -6.84
CA GLN A 86 11.11 7.54 -5.78
C GLN A 86 11.12 6.70 -4.51
N CYS A 87 10.87 5.39 -4.62
CA CYS A 87 10.90 4.47 -3.46
C CYS A 87 12.27 4.40 -2.79
N ALA A 88 13.35 4.44 -3.57
CA ALA A 88 14.72 4.45 -3.06
C ALA A 88 15.03 5.76 -2.33
N THR A 89 14.57 6.89 -2.87
CA THR A 89 14.70 8.21 -2.24
C THR A 89 13.88 8.28 -0.95
N ASP A 90 12.66 7.73 -1.00
CA ASP A 90 11.76 7.69 0.14
C ASP A 90 12.17 6.65 1.17
N GLY A 91 13.02 5.67 0.87
CA GLY A 91 13.59 4.75 1.86
C GLY A 91 12.54 4.09 2.76
N PHE A 92 11.53 3.41 2.18
CA PHE A 92 10.51 2.68 2.93
C PHE A 92 11.13 1.72 3.97
N VAL A 93 10.74 1.82 5.23
CA VAL A 93 11.19 0.94 6.33
C VAL A 93 10.09 0.06 6.91
N GLY A 94 8.88 0.14 6.35
CA GLY A 94 7.71 -0.62 6.77
C GLY A 94 8.00 -2.08 7.12
N ASN A 95 7.82 -2.47 8.38
CA ASN A 95 8.02 -3.84 8.82
C ASN A 95 6.86 -4.33 9.70
N ALA A 96 6.68 -5.64 9.72
CA ALA A 96 5.49 -6.28 10.29
C ALA A 96 5.31 -6.06 11.80
N GLU A 97 6.35 -5.60 12.49
CA GLU A 97 6.36 -5.41 13.94
C GLU A 97 6.16 -3.94 14.32
N ASN A 98 6.81 -3.02 13.60
CA ASN A 98 6.89 -1.62 13.99
C ASN A 98 6.06 -0.68 13.11
N GLY A 99 5.46 -1.16 12.03
CA GLY A 99 4.77 -0.30 11.07
C GLY A 99 5.76 0.45 10.19
N GLY A 100 5.37 1.62 9.71
CA GLY A 100 6.12 2.31 8.67
C GLY A 100 5.46 3.60 8.20
N GLU A 101 5.53 3.80 6.89
CA GLU A 101 5.11 5.01 6.22
C GLU A 101 3.59 5.08 6.04
N ILE A 102 3.06 6.30 5.98
CA ILE A 102 1.70 6.56 5.53
C ILE A 102 1.77 7.23 4.17
N ILE A 103 1.08 6.65 3.20
CA ILE A 103 1.08 7.08 1.80
C ILE A 103 -0.35 7.36 1.32
N ALA A 104 -0.51 8.37 0.46
CA ALA A 104 -1.67 8.51 -0.39
C ALA A 104 -1.39 7.78 -1.71
N VAL A 105 -2.22 6.81 -2.09
CA VAL A 105 -2.01 6.06 -3.34
C VAL A 105 -2.75 6.75 -4.48
N THR A 106 -2.01 7.48 -5.32
CA THR A 106 -2.57 8.30 -6.41
C THR A 106 -2.69 7.56 -7.74
N GLY A 107 -2.06 6.38 -7.86
CA GLY A 107 -2.23 5.47 -9.00
C GLY A 107 -2.26 4.02 -8.53
N LEU A 108 -3.42 3.36 -8.68
CA LEU A 108 -3.67 1.99 -8.24
C LEU A 108 -4.55 1.26 -9.26
N HIS A 109 -4.18 0.02 -9.62
CA HIS A 109 -5.04 -0.85 -10.43
C HIS A 109 -4.91 -2.32 -10.06
N ILE A 110 -5.96 -3.10 -10.35
CA ILE A 110 -5.98 -4.55 -10.18
C ILE A 110 -5.38 -5.22 -11.42
N GLN A 111 -4.33 -6.00 -11.25
CA GLN A 111 -3.73 -6.79 -12.32
C GLN A 111 -4.30 -8.22 -12.31
N ARG A 112 -5.41 -8.40 -13.04
CA ARG A 112 -6.28 -9.60 -12.97
C ARG A 112 -5.69 -10.89 -13.52
N HIS A 113 -4.54 -10.82 -14.20
CA HIS A 113 -3.83 -12.01 -14.70
C HIS A 113 -2.67 -12.42 -13.79
N CYS A 114 -2.46 -11.69 -12.69
CA CYS A 114 -1.34 -11.87 -11.79
C CYS A 114 -1.89 -12.19 -10.39
N TYR A 115 -1.68 -13.43 -9.95
CA TYR A 115 -2.20 -13.93 -8.68
C TYR A 115 -1.06 -14.35 -7.75
N VAL A 116 -1.15 -13.94 -6.49
CA VAL A 116 -0.11 -14.17 -5.48
C VAL A 116 -0.58 -15.23 -4.48
N GLY A 117 0.29 -16.19 -4.17
CA GLY A 117 0.00 -17.26 -3.21
C GLY A 117 -0.83 -18.42 -3.77
N LYS A 118 -0.90 -18.57 -5.10
CA LYS A 118 -1.48 -19.74 -5.75
C LYS A 118 -0.55 -20.95 -5.57
N ASN A 119 -0.79 -21.75 -4.53
CA ASN A 119 -0.09 -23.01 -4.29
C ASN A 119 -1.08 -24.16 -4.52
N GLY A 120 -0.99 -24.81 -5.68
CA GLY A 120 -1.80 -25.99 -6.02
C GLY A 120 -3.22 -25.71 -6.53
N ASN A 121 -3.92 -26.78 -6.91
CA ASN A 121 -5.21 -26.76 -7.63
C ASN A 121 -6.42 -26.22 -6.83
N LYS A 122 -6.24 -25.76 -5.58
CA LYS A 122 -7.35 -25.39 -4.67
C LYS A 122 -7.34 -23.97 -4.12
N SER A 123 -6.28 -23.17 -4.30
CA SER A 123 -6.31 -21.75 -3.88
C SER A 123 -6.52 -20.82 -5.08
N THR A 124 -7.58 -20.04 -5.04
CA THR A 124 -7.67 -18.78 -5.78
C THR A 124 -6.67 -17.84 -5.12
N GLY A 125 -5.53 -17.59 -5.78
CA GLY A 125 -4.54 -16.64 -5.25
C GLY A 125 -5.16 -15.24 -5.08
N LYS A 126 -4.45 -14.35 -4.39
CA LYS A 126 -4.87 -12.95 -4.24
C LYS A 126 -4.58 -12.18 -5.53
N PRO A 127 -5.51 -11.41 -6.10
CA PRO A 127 -5.20 -10.58 -7.27
C PRO A 127 -4.11 -9.55 -6.92
N MET A 128 -3.20 -9.31 -7.84
CA MET A 128 -2.18 -8.28 -7.63
C MET A 128 -2.79 -6.89 -7.69
N LEU A 129 -2.46 -6.04 -6.73
CA LEU A 129 -2.63 -4.60 -6.81
C LEU A 129 -1.30 -3.96 -7.21
N MET A 130 -1.31 -3.12 -8.24
CA MET A 130 -0.14 -2.41 -8.73
C MET A 130 -0.26 -0.92 -8.41
N ILE A 131 0.71 -0.39 -7.67
CA ILE A 131 0.88 1.04 -7.40
C ILE A 131 1.79 1.63 -8.47
N THR A 132 1.28 2.61 -9.19
CA THR A 132 2.02 3.35 -10.22
C THR A 132 2.33 4.78 -9.82
N ALA A 133 1.70 5.29 -8.76
CA ALA A 133 1.99 6.59 -8.18
C ALA A 133 1.53 6.63 -6.70
N TYR A 134 2.31 7.32 -5.87
CA TYR A 134 1.95 7.61 -4.48
C TYR A 134 2.58 8.94 -4.01
N GLU A 135 1.99 9.53 -2.98
CA GLU A 135 2.59 10.62 -2.21
C GLU A 135 2.91 10.14 -0.79
N LEU A 136 4.14 10.38 -0.34
CA LEU A 136 4.54 10.10 1.03
C LEU A 136 4.01 11.20 1.95
N LEU A 137 3.20 10.81 2.94
CA LEU A 137 2.57 11.75 3.86
C LEU A 137 3.27 11.82 5.21
N SER A 138 3.70 10.66 5.73
CA SER A 138 4.35 10.58 7.03
C SER A 138 5.18 9.30 7.19
N ARG A 139 6.08 9.28 8.19
CA ARG A 139 7.09 8.23 8.39
C ARG A 139 7.11 7.73 9.83
N GLY A 140 7.58 6.50 10.02
CA GLY A 140 7.91 5.95 11.35
C GLY A 140 6.70 5.79 12.28
N HIS A 141 5.51 5.57 11.72
CA HIS A 141 4.30 5.40 12.53
C HIS A 141 4.17 3.95 13.02
N PRO A 142 3.83 3.74 14.30
CA PRO A 142 3.47 2.42 14.79
C PRO A 142 2.27 1.89 14.02
N ILE A 143 2.11 0.56 13.95
CA ILE A 143 0.94 -0.05 13.33
C ILE A 143 -0.32 0.46 14.02
N PHE A 144 -1.17 1.20 13.29
CA PHE A 144 -2.43 1.71 13.85
C PHE A 144 -3.44 0.59 14.10
N SER A 145 -3.43 -0.42 13.22
CA SER A 145 -4.19 -1.65 13.34
C SER A 145 -3.60 -2.71 12.42
N LEU A 146 -3.48 -3.94 12.91
CA LEU A 146 -3.02 -5.08 12.09
C LEU A 146 -4.00 -5.37 10.94
N GLY A 147 -5.28 -5.01 11.12
CA GLY A 147 -6.36 -5.25 10.18
C GLY A 147 -6.66 -6.74 9.96
N ILE A 148 -7.86 -7.02 9.45
CA ILE A 148 -8.20 -8.37 8.97
C ILE A 148 -7.57 -8.55 7.59
N SER A 149 -6.86 -9.66 7.36
CA SER A 149 -6.28 -9.93 6.04
C SER A 149 -7.38 -10.12 5.00
N HIS A 150 -7.50 -9.21 4.04
CA HIS A 150 -8.46 -9.30 2.95
C HIS A 150 -7.97 -10.29 1.87
N ALA A 151 -8.85 -11.13 1.33
CA ALA A 151 -8.49 -12.12 0.31
C ALA A 151 -8.47 -11.53 -1.11
N GLY A 152 -9.18 -10.42 -1.32
CA GLY A 152 -9.29 -9.76 -2.64
C GLY A 152 -10.41 -10.35 -3.48
N ASP A 153 -11.32 -11.05 -2.83
CA ASP A 153 -12.67 -11.38 -3.27
C ASP A 153 -13.62 -10.19 -3.08
N LYS A 154 -14.81 -10.33 -3.68
CA LYS A 154 -15.92 -9.39 -3.52
C LYS A 154 -16.72 -9.69 -2.28
#